data_AF-A0A2J7ZRA9-F1
#
_entry.id   AF-A0A2J7ZRA9-F1
#
_cell.length_a   1.000
_cell.length_b   1.000
_cell.length_c   1.000
_cell.angle_alpha   90.00
_cell.angle_beta   90.00
_cell.angle_gamma   90.00
#
_symmetry.space_group_name_H-M   'P 1'
#
loop_
_entity.id
_entity.type
_entity.pdbx_description
1 polymer ?
#
loop_
_entity_poly.entity_id
_entity_poly.type
_entity_poly.pdbx_seq_one_letter_code
_entity_poly.pdbx_strand_id
1 'polypeptide(L)'
;MALCLARNCRPGDPVPRLPAGHSIGNLILRAALMQPEFLPYKHLLWLYLSVSGPHLGFLYGTNAVVDTGLMLLKSIGKGKCLHQLTFSDAPQLTDCYLYRLAHECPLSLFKLVVVVSSPQDRYIPYHSSSVTSCPQAERDSRRGRCYSDMLRAITAGVGSGTHLFRLAVDFSLRSKAFSFSKLVGRTAHIEFIESQLYVGLCMWGLVHRYTMLAPSPHSWH
;
A
#
# COMPACT_ATOMS: atom_id res chain seq x y z
N MET A 1 -4.46 -7.13 2.27
CA MET A 1 -5.33 -7.96 1.42
C MET A 1 -5.81 -7.08 0.28
N ALA A 2 -5.58 -7.47 -0.98
CA ALA A 2 -5.88 -6.68 -2.17
C ALA A 2 -7.34 -6.89 -2.60
N LEU A 3 -8.16 -5.85 -2.69
CA LEU A 3 -9.57 -6.00 -3.06
C LEU A 3 -9.92 -5.29 -4.36
N CYS A 4 -10.76 -5.92 -5.18
CA CYS A 4 -11.16 -5.48 -6.52
C CYS A 4 -12.58 -4.90 -6.51
N LEU A 5 -12.78 -3.64 -6.89
CA LEU A 5 -14.11 -3.04 -7.10
C LEU A 5 -14.51 -3.03 -8.58
N ALA A 6 -15.81 -3.03 -8.91
CA ALA A 6 -16.33 -2.72 -10.25
C ALA A 6 -17.83 -2.37 -10.21
N ARG A 7 -18.27 -1.49 -11.13
CA ARG A 7 -19.67 -1.31 -11.53
C ARG A 7 -19.75 -1.15 -13.06
N ASN A 8 -20.83 -1.71 -13.63
CA ASN A 8 -21.32 -1.59 -15.03
C ASN A 8 -20.47 -2.20 -16.16
N CYS A 9 -20.21 -3.51 -16.13
CA CYS A 9 -19.72 -4.26 -17.28
C CYS A 9 -20.80 -5.23 -17.79
N ARG A 10 -20.97 -5.32 -19.12
CA ARG A 10 -21.88 -6.29 -19.75
C ARG A 10 -21.32 -7.71 -19.55
N PRO A 11 -22.15 -8.76 -19.60
CA PRO A 11 -21.66 -10.13 -19.60
C PRO A 11 -20.70 -10.34 -20.78
N GLY A 12 -19.42 -10.57 -20.49
CA GLY A 12 -18.36 -10.77 -21.50
C GLY A 12 -17.33 -9.64 -21.61
N ASP A 13 -17.57 -8.45 -21.05
CA ASP A 13 -16.55 -7.41 -20.99
C ASP A 13 -15.48 -7.75 -19.92
N PRO A 14 -14.18 -7.56 -20.20
CA PRO A 14 -13.16 -7.71 -19.17
C PRO A 14 -13.34 -6.61 -18.12
N VAL A 15 -13.92 -6.98 -16.99
CA VAL A 15 -14.17 -6.09 -15.86
C VAL A 15 -12.87 -5.38 -15.45
N PRO A 16 -12.79 -4.03 -15.47
CA PRO A 16 -11.64 -3.31 -14.97
C PRO A 16 -11.42 -3.69 -13.51
N ARG A 17 -10.29 -4.31 -13.21
CA ARG A 17 -10.01 -4.79 -11.86
C ARG A 17 -9.44 -3.60 -11.09
N LEU A 18 -10.14 -3.14 -10.05
CA LEU A 18 -9.71 -2.00 -9.21
C LEU A 18 -9.00 -2.49 -7.93
N PRO A 19 -7.69 -2.77 -7.92
CA PRO A 19 -6.98 -3.14 -6.71
C PRO A 19 -6.99 -2.03 -5.65
N ALA A 20 -7.36 -2.40 -4.43
CA ALA A 20 -7.24 -1.60 -3.22
C ALA A 20 -6.32 -2.30 -2.22
N GLY A 21 -5.31 -1.59 -1.72
CA GLY A 21 -4.42 -2.07 -0.67
C GLY A 21 -4.48 -1.18 0.56
N HIS A 22 -4.49 -1.81 1.74
CA HIS A 22 -4.35 -1.14 3.02
C HIS A 22 -3.06 -1.58 3.71
N SER A 23 -2.30 -0.63 4.25
CA SER A 23 -1.07 -0.90 5.00
C SER A 23 -0.13 -1.80 4.18
N ILE A 24 0.43 -2.84 4.78
CA ILE A 24 1.29 -3.84 4.14
C ILE A 24 0.62 -4.58 2.96
N GLY A 25 -0.71 -4.58 2.92
CA GLY A 25 -1.49 -5.12 1.80
C GLY A 25 -1.16 -4.46 0.47
N ASN A 26 -0.68 -3.21 0.47
CA ASN A 26 -0.17 -2.54 -0.72
C ASN A 26 1.07 -3.22 -1.29
N LEU A 27 2.00 -3.63 -0.43
CA LEU A 27 3.21 -4.32 -0.87
C LEU A 27 2.90 -5.72 -1.37
N ILE A 28 2.01 -6.45 -0.68
CA ILE A 28 1.53 -7.77 -1.11
C ILE A 28 0.87 -7.68 -2.49
N LEU A 29 0.05 -6.65 -2.72
CA LEU A 29 -0.62 -6.40 -4.00
C LEU A 29 0.40 -6.18 -5.11
N ARG A 30 1.35 -5.27 -4.90
CA ARG A 30 2.41 -4.98 -5.88
C ARG A 30 3.26 -6.23 -6.18
N ALA A 31 3.59 -7.00 -5.15
CA ALA A 31 4.32 -8.27 -5.30
C ALA A 31 3.54 -9.31 -6.10
N ALA A 32 2.23 -9.44 -5.85
CA ALA A 32 1.36 -10.36 -6.57
C ALA A 32 1.26 -10.00 -8.07
N LEU A 33 1.24 -8.71 -8.40
CA LEU A 33 1.22 -8.25 -9.80
C LEU A 33 2.50 -8.56 -10.59
N MET A 34 3.59 -8.87 -9.89
CA MET A 34 4.84 -9.31 -10.51
C MET A 34 4.90 -10.82 -10.75
N GLN A 35 3.92 -11.59 -10.26
CA GLN A 35 3.88 -13.02 -10.51
C GLN A 35 3.47 -13.31 -11.96
N PRO A 36 4.04 -14.36 -12.60
CA PRO A 36 3.77 -14.71 -14.00
C PRO A 36 2.28 -14.84 -14.32
N GLU A 37 1.49 -15.36 -13.37
CA GLU A 37 0.05 -15.59 -13.49
C GLU A 37 -0.74 -14.29 -13.67
N PHE A 38 -0.18 -13.15 -13.22
CA PHE A 38 -0.81 -11.84 -13.35
C PHE A 38 -0.38 -11.07 -14.61
N LEU A 39 0.68 -11.51 -15.32
CA LEU A 39 1.17 -10.85 -16.53
C LEU A 39 0.08 -10.67 -17.60
N PRO A 40 -0.75 -11.69 -17.93
CA PRO A 40 -1.79 -11.53 -18.94
C PRO A 40 -2.84 -10.49 -18.57
N TYR A 41 -3.01 -10.16 -17.28
CA TYR A 41 -4.04 -9.25 -16.79
C TYR A 41 -3.54 -7.82 -16.57
N LYS A 42 -2.25 -7.53 -16.80
CA LYS A 42 -1.68 -6.19 -16.59
C LYS A 42 -2.39 -5.09 -17.38
N HIS A 43 -2.88 -5.41 -18.59
CA HIS A 43 -3.63 -4.48 -19.42
C HIS A 43 -5.00 -4.08 -18.86
N LEU A 44 -5.53 -4.81 -17.86
CA LEU A 44 -6.82 -4.55 -17.21
C LEU A 44 -6.70 -3.68 -15.96
N LEU A 45 -5.49 -3.25 -15.60
CA LEU A 45 -5.22 -2.46 -14.40
C LEU A 45 -5.60 -1.01 -14.64
N TRP A 46 -6.76 -0.60 -14.10
CA TRP A 46 -7.27 0.75 -14.28
C TRP A 46 -6.99 1.65 -13.07
N LEU A 47 -7.63 1.39 -11.92
CA LEU A 47 -7.42 2.17 -10.68
C LEU A 47 -6.66 1.34 -9.64
N TYR A 48 -5.63 1.96 -9.05
CA TYR A 48 -5.02 1.50 -7.80
C TYR A 48 -5.32 2.45 -6.65
N LEU A 49 -5.99 1.96 -5.62
CA LEU A 49 -6.21 2.69 -4.37
C LEU A 49 -5.28 2.17 -3.28
N SER A 50 -4.35 3.02 -2.82
CA SER A 50 -3.42 2.69 -1.75
C SER A 50 -3.72 3.51 -0.51
N VAL A 51 -4.21 2.85 0.55
CA VAL A 51 -4.46 3.48 1.84
C VAL A 51 -3.31 3.15 2.81
N SER A 52 -2.61 4.17 3.28
CA SER A 52 -1.46 4.04 4.20
C SER A 52 -0.44 2.98 3.74
N GLY A 53 -0.06 2.93 2.47
CA GLY A 53 0.87 1.90 1.97
C GLY A 53 2.34 2.23 2.25
N PRO A 54 3.16 1.38 2.89
CA PRO A 54 4.56 1.69 3.18
C PRO A 54 5.47 1.51 1.94
N HIS A 55 5.19 2.24 0.86
CA HIS A 55 5.77 2.03 -0.48
C HIS A 55 7.28 2.21 -0.54
N LEU A 56 7.83 3.07 0.32
CA LEU A 56 9.26 3.37 0.44
C LEU A 56 9.85 2.82 1.75
N GLY A 57 9.08 1.96 2.44
CA GLY A 57 9.45 1.35 3.71
C GLY A 57 9.67 2.40 4.80
N PHE A 58 10.52 2.04 5.76
CA PHE A 58 10.78 2.78 7.00
C PHE A 58 12.22 3.29 7.09
N LEU A 59 12.86 3.62 5.95
CA LEU A 59 14.22 4.18 5.92
C LEU A 59 14.35 5.47 6.74
N TYR A 60 13.29 6.28 6.73
CA TYR A 60 13.21 7.52 7.49
C TYR A 60 11.95 7.48 8.37
N GLY A 61 12.01 6.75 9.49
CA GLY A 61 10.96 6.79 10.50
C GLY A 61 10.81 8.20 11.08
N THR A 62 9.57 8.65 11.34
CA THR A 62 9.33 10.01 11.83
C THR A 62 9.46 10.17 13.34
N ASN A 63 9.69 9.12 14.14
CA ASN A 63 9.75 9.26 15.60
C ASN A 63 10.67 8.23 16.27
N ALA A 64 11.47 8.69 17.24
CA ALA A 64 12.31 7.86 18.11
C ALA A 64 11.53 6.74 18.86
N VAL A 65 10.21 6.92 19.05
CA VAL A 65 9.32 5.91 19.65
C VAL A 65 8.97 4.80 18.65
N VAL A 66 8.87 5.12 17.37
CA VAL A 66 8.67 4.15 16.28
C VAL A 66 9.97 3.40 16.03
N ASP A 67 11.13 4.07 16.09
CA ASP A 67 12.42 3.38 16.02
C ASP A 67 12.65 2.43 17.21
N THR A 68 12.33 2.86 18.43
CA THR A 68 12.38 1.99 19.62
C THR A 68 11.38 0.84 19.53
N GLY A 69 10.16 1.10 19.07
CA GLY A 69 9.11 0.09 18.87
C GLY A 69 9.42 -0.88 17.73
N LEU A 70 10.02 -0.41 16.64
CA LEU A 70 10.50 -1.23 15.52
C LEU A 70 11.69 -2.07 15.94
N MET A 71 12.65 -1.52 16.71
CA MET A 71 13.75 -2.30 17.28
C MET A 71 13.23 -3.38 18.25
N LEU A 72 12.24 -3.06 19.07
CA LEU A 72 11.59 -4.01 19.98
C LEU A 72 10.76 -5.06 19.21
N LEU A 73 10.04 -4.68 18.16
CA LEU A 73 9.31 -5.61 17.29
C LEU A 73 10.25 -6.49 16.45
N LYS A 74 11.42 -5.98 16.06
CA LYS A 74 12.49 -6.77 15.42
C LYS A 74 13.12 -7.75 16.39
N SER A 75 13.33 -7.37 17.65
CA SER A 75 13.92 -8.24 18.66
C SER A 75 12.93 -9.29 19.20
N ILE A 76 11.63 -8.99 19.20
CA ILE A 76 10.57 -9.90 19.66
C ILE A 76 9.98 -10.75 18.50
N GLY A 77 10.00 -10.26 17.26
CA GLY A 77 9.31 -10.87 16.12
C GLY A 77 10.22 -11.30 14.97
N LYS A 78 10.26 -12.61 14.68
CA LYS A 78 10.90 -13.24 13.51
C LYS A 78 10.25 -12.92 12.14
N GLY A 79 9.61 -11.76 11.99
CA GLY A 79 8.85 -11.43 10.78
C GLY A 79 9.75 -10.99 9.64
N LYS A 80 10.01 -11.86 8.64
CA LYS A 80 10.75 -11.51 7.40
C LYS A 80 10.29 -10.19 6.78
N CYS A 81 8.98 -9.90 6.84
CA CYS A 81 8.41 -8.68 6.29
C CYS A 81 8.85 -7.40 7.02
N LEU A 82 9.10 -7.45 8.33
CA LEU A 82 9.61 -6.30 9.08
C LEU A 82 11.05 -5.97 8.68
N HIS A 83 11.87 -7.00 8.45
CA HIS A 83 13.22 -6.82 7.92
C HIS A 83 13.19 -6.17 6.53
N GLN A 84 12.27 -6.58 5.65
CA GLN A 84 12.08 -5.97 4.33
C GLN A 84 11.61 -4.52 4.39
N LEU A 85 10.68 -4.20 5.30
CA LEU A 85 10.20 -2.82 5.51
C LEU A 85 11.29 -1.88 6.03
N THR A 86 12.26 -2.42 6.76
CA THR A 86 13.32 -1.65 7.42
C THR A 86 14.69 -1.82 6.78
N PHE A 87 14.75 -2.43 5.59
CA PHE A 87 15.96 -2.63 4.81
C PHE A 87 17.08 -3.34 5.58
N SER A 88 16.69 -4.37 6.33
CA SER A 88 17.60 -5.22 7.10
C SER A 88 17.48 -6.70 6.70
N ASP A 89 16.95 -6.97 5.51
CA ASP A 89 16.85 -8.29 4.88
C ASP A 89 18.03 -8.60 3.95
N ALA A 90 18.88 -7.62 3.64
CA ALA A 90 20.12 -7.78 2.87
C ALA A 90 21.22 -6.81 3.35
N PRO A 91 22.52 -7.07 3.06
CA PRO A 91 23.63 -6.20 3.47
C PRO A 91 23.66 -4.86 2.71
N GLN A 92 23.31 -4.88 1.42
CA GLN A 92 23.22 -3.68 0.59
C GLN A 92 21.76 -3.30 0.41
N LEU A 93 21.47 -1.99 0.48
CA LEU A 93 20.10 -1.48 0.34
C LEU A 93 19.49 -1.80 -1.04
N THR A 94 20.33 -1.87 -2.07
CA THR A 94 19.92 -2.22 -3.44
C THR A 94 19.50 -3.68 -3.58
N ASP A 95 19.94 -4.54 -2.67
CA ASP A 95 19.64 -5.97 -2.69
C ASP A 95 18.38 -6.30 -1.84
N CYS A 96 17.95 -5.35 -1.01
CA CYS A 96 16.72 -5.46 -0.20
C CYS A 96 15.49 -5.69 -1.09
N TYR A 97 14.56 -6.50 -0.60
CA TYR A 97 13.34 -6.85 -1.32
C TYR A 97 12.54 -5.61 -1.76
N LEU A 98 12.37 -4.64 -0.86
CA LEU A 98 11.55 -3.47 -1.14
C LEU A 98 12.16 -2.57 -2.22
N TYR A 99 13.50 -2.50 -2.28
CA TYR A 99 14.22 -1.80 -3.36
C TYR A 99 13.93 -2.46 -4.71
N ARG A 100 14.02 -3.79 -4.80
CA ARG A 100 13.72 -4.53 -6.03
C ARG A 100 12.26 -4.37 -6.45
N LEU A 101 11.32 -4.52 -5.51
CA LEU A 101 9.89 -4.33 -5.77
C LEU A 101 9.56 -2.92 -6.29
N ALA A 102 10.26 -1.88 -5.82
CA ALA A 102 10.12 -0.52 -6.32
C ALA A 102 10.44 -0.39 -7.82
N HIS A 103 11.40 -1.18 -8.32
CA HIS A 103 11.82 -1.17 -9.71
C HIS A 103 11.00 -2.11 -10.60
N GLU A 104 10.48 -3.20 -10.05
CA GLU A 104 9.68 -4.17 -10.81
C GLU A 104 8.23 -3.71 -11.03
N CYS A 105 7.64 -3.04 -10.03
CA CYS A 105 6.23 -2.66 -10.04
C CYS A 105 6.03 -1.14 -9.95
N PRO A 106 6.28 -0.38 -11.05
CA PRO A 106 6.00 1.05 -11.11
C PRO A 106 4.49 1.32 -11.09
N LEU A 107 4.11 2.51 -10.64
CA LEU A 107 2.70 2.94 -10.58
C LEU A 107 2.10 3.15 -11.98
N SER A 108 2.92 3.31 -13.01
CA SER A 108 2.49 3.42 -14.40
C SER A 108 1.83 2.17 -14.98
N LEU A 109 1.84 1.05 -14.24
CA LEU A 109 1.02 -0.11 -14.54
C LEU A 109 -0.49 0.18 -14.47
N PHE A 110 -0.88 1.26 -13.79
CA PHE A 110 -2.28 1.68 -13.64
C PHE A 110 -2.55 2.94 -14.45
N LYS A 111 -3.80 3.14 -14.88
CA LYS A 111 -4.24 4.41 -15.50
C LYS A 111 -4.48 5.50 -14.47
N LEU A 112 -4.97 5.11 -13.29
CA LEU A 112 -5.28 6.01 -12.19
C LEU A 112 -4.72 5.41 -10.90
N VAL A 113 -4.02 6.23 -10.12
CA VAL A 113 -3.52 5.85 -8.81
C VAL A 113 -3.95 6.89 -7.81
N VAL A 114 -4.54 6.43 -6.71
CA VAL A 114 -4.92 7.27 -5.57
C VAL A 114 -4.17 6.75 -4.35
N VAL A 115 -3.24 7.54 -3.83
CA VAL A 115 -2.58 7.25 -2.55
C VAL A 115 -3.23 8.10 -1.46
N VAL A 116 -3.76 7.44 -0.45
CA VAL A 116 -4.38 8.07 0.73
C VAL A 116 -3.42 7.92 1.90
N SER A 117 -3.09 9.02 2.54
CA SER A 117 -2.07 9.09 3.59
C SER A 117 -2.53 10.02 4.70
N SER A 118 -2.08 9.78 5.92
CA SER A 118 -2.36 10.65 7.06
C SER A 118 -1.06 11.12 7.70
N PRO A 119 -0.85 12.44 7.86
CA PRO A 119 0.29 12.96 8.63
C PRO A 119 0.28 12.49 10.10
N GLN A 120 -0.88 12.10 10.61
CA GLN A 120 -1.05 11.58 11.96
C GLN A 120 -0.77 10.07 12.09
N ASP A 121 -0.62 9.34 10.98
CA ASP A 121 -0.26 7.92 11.02
C ASP A 121 1.13 7.76 11.65
N ARG A 122 1.17 7.13 12.82
CA ARG A 122 2.41 6.89 13.58
C ARG A 122 3.03 5.53 13.28
N TYR A 123 2.38 4.67 12.50
CA TYR A 123 2.91 3.37 12.10
C TYR A 123 3.67 3.45 10.79
N ILE A 124 3.15 4.21 9.82
CA ILE A 124 3.70 4.27 8.47
C ILE A 124 4.19 5.69 8.19
N PRO A 125 5.48 5.90 7.89
CA PRO A 125 6.01 7.23 7.59
C PRO A 125 5.21 7.90 6.47
N TYR A 126 4.80 9.15 6.70
CA TYR A 126 3.91 9.88 5.79
C TYR A 126 4.45 9.97 4.36
N HIS A 127 5.75 10.21 4.19
CA HIS A 127 6.38 10.25 2.86
C HIS A 127 6.34 8.89 2.15
N SER A 128 6.38 7.80 2.91
CA SER A 128 6.29 6.43 2.40
C SER A 128 4.88 6.12 1.92
N SER A 129 3.85 6.52 2.70
CA SER A 129 2.44 6.35 2.32
C SER A 129 1.99 7.25 1.18
N SER A 130 2.51 8.48 1.12
CA SER A 130 2.15 9.45 0.08
C SER A 130 3.00 9.34 -1.18
N VAL A 131 4.03 8.48 -1.19
CA VAL A 131 4.98 8.33 -2.30
C VAL A 131 5.59 9.69 -2.66
N THR A 132 6.29 10.29 -1.71
CA THR A 132 6.92 11.62 -1.81
C THR A 132 8.35 11.62 -1.28
N SER A 133 9.14 12.65 -1.61
CA SER A 133 10.46 12.88 -0.98
C SER A 133 10.28 13.29 0.48
N CYS A 134 11.37 13.22 1.25
CA CYS A 134 11.44 13.83 2.58
C CYS A 134 12.78 14.57 2.79
N PRO A 135 12.80 15.63 3.61
CA PRO A 135 14.02 16.41 3.85
C PRO A 135 15.18 15.58 4.43
N GLN A 136 14.87 14.52 5.19
CA GLN A 136 15.87 13.60 5.73
C GLN A 136 16.57 12.83 4.61
N ALA A 137 15.82 12.34 3.61
CA ALA A 137 16.38 11.64 2.47
C ALA A 137 17.27 12.54 1.61
N GLU A 138 16.90 13.80 1.45
CA GLU A 138 17.68 14.76 0.64
C GLU A 138 19.05 15.10 1.25
N ARG A 139 19.18 14.95 2.57
CA ARG A 139 20.41 15.26 3.32
C ARG A 139 21.30 14.05 3.56
N ASP A 140 20.80 12.83 3.35
CA ASP A 140 21.53 11.59 3.57
C ASP A 140 22.23 11.12 2.29
N SER A 141 23.56 11.08 2.30
CA SER A 141 24.36 10.75 1.11
C SER A 141 24.27 9.28 0.68
N ARG A 142 23.86 8.37 1.56
CA ARG A 142 23.85 6.91 1.29
C ARG A 142 22.44 6.34 1.25
N ARG A 143 21.68 6.45 2.35
CA ARG A 143 20.29 5.97 2.38
C ARG A 143 19.40 6.87 1.53
N GLY A 144 19.76 8.15 1.38
CA GLY A 144 18.98 9.13 0.61
C GLY A 144 18.96 8.79 -0.87
N ARG A 145 20.12 8.43 -1.43
CA ARG A 145 20.22 7.94 -2.81
C ARG A 145 19.31 6.75 -3.06
N CYS A 146 19.40 5.72 -2.22
CA CYS A 146 18.53 4.54 -2.30
C CYS A 146 17.04 4.92 -2.27
N TYR A 147 16.65 5.80 -1.35
CA TYR A 147 15.27 6.24 -1.21
C TYR A 147 14.77 7.03 -2.43
N SER A 148 15.56 7.98 -2.92
CA SER A 148 15.26 8.78 -4.11
C SER A 148 15.19 7.91 -5.36
N ASP A 149 16.05 6.90 -5.48
CA ASP A 149 16.04 5.96 -6.60
C ASP A 149 14.78 5.11 -6.60
N MET A 150 14.38 4.58 -5.44
CA MET A 150 13.09 3.87 -5.30
C MET A 150 11.90 4.77 -5.60
N LEU A 151 11.88 6.00 -5.10
CA LEU A 151 10.80 6.95 -5.39
C LEU A 151 10.68 7.18 -6.90
N ARG A 152 11.81 7.43 -7.57
CA ARG A 152 11.86 7.61 -9.03
C ARG A 152 11.34 6.38 -9.75
N ALA A 153 11.77 5.19 -9.35
CA ALA A 153 11.35 3.92 -9.93
C ALA A 153 9.84 3.69 -9.77
N ILE A 154 9.29 3.91 -8.57
CA ILE A 154 7.85 3.76 -8.29
C ILE A 154 7.04 4.74 -9.14
N THR A 155 7.51 5.97 -9.31
CA THR A 155 6.81 7.00 -10.10
C THR A 155 7.18 7.00 -11.59
N ALA A 156 7.98 6.03 -12.06
CA ALA A 156 8.40 5.98 -13.44
C ALA A 156 7.19 5.89 -14.38
N GLY A 157 7.11 6.77 -15.37
CA GLY A 157 6.00 6.83 -16.33
C GLY A 157 4.72 7.52 -15.82
N VAL A 158 4.66 7.95 -14.55
CA VAL A 158 3.55 8.80 -14.08
C VAL A 158 3.53 10.11 -14.88
N GLY A 159 2.34 10.54 -15.32
CA GLY A 159 2.17 11.66 -16.24
C GLY A 159 2.15 11.25 -17.73
N SER A 160 2.61 10.05 -18.07
CA SER A 160 2.57 9.50 -19.44
C SER A 160 1.38 8.56 -19.63
N GLY A 161 0.17 9.03 -19.32
CA GLY A 161 -1.07 8.24 -19.36
C GLY A 161 -1.48 7.59 -18.04
N THR A 162 -0.71 7.83 -16.97
CA THR A 162 -1.05 7.47 -15.59
C THR A 162 -1.23 8.73 -14.76
N HIS A 163 -2.37 8.86 -14.09
CA HIS A 163 -2.67 9.95 -13.17
C HIS A 163 -2.43 9.51 -11.73
N LEU A 164 -1.63 10.26 -10.97
CA LEU A 164 -1.36 10.00 -9.55
C LEU A 164 -1.95 11.11 -8.68
N PHE A 165 -2.96 10.77 -7.89
CA PHE A 165 -3.56 11.64 -6.89
C PHE A 165 -3.05 11.27 -5.50
N ARG A 166 -2.60 12.28 -4.75
CA ARG A 166 -2.15 12.15 -3.36
C ARG A 166 -3.17 12.85 -2.47
N LEU A 167 -3.86 12.06 -1.64
CA LEU A 167 -4.89 12.54 -0.73
C LEU A 167 -4.37 12.47 0.71
N ALA A 168 -4.19 13.64 1.33
CA ALA A 168 -3.84 13.75 2.73
C ALA A 168 -5.12 13.82 3.58
N VAL A 169 -5.27 12.92 4.54
CA VAL A 169 -6.39 12.91 5.50
C VAL A 169 -5.88 13.39 6.85
N ASP A 170 -6.38 14.55 7.26
CA ASP A 170 -6.08 15.17 8.55
C ASP A 170 -7.17 14.84 9.58
N PHE A 171 -6.84 14.01 10.57
CA PHE A 171 -7.76 13.64 11.64
C PHE A 171 -7.82 14.66 12.80
N SER A 172 -7.01 15.71 12.77
CA SER A 172 -6.88 16.71 13.85
C SER A 172 -8.13 17.59 14.00
N LEU A 173 -9.00 17.64 12.98
CA LEU A 173 -10.28 18.36 13.08
C LEU A 173 -11.23 17.71 14.10
N ARG A 174 -11.07 16.42 14.40
CA ARG A 174 -11.81 15.74 15.49
C ARG A 174 -11.17 15.96 16.86
N SER A 175 -9.90 16.36 16.93
CA SER A 175 -9.11 16.44 18.16
C SER A 175 -9.13 17.80 18.88
N LYS A 176 -10.04 18.72 18.53
CA LYS A 176 -10.27 19.92 19.39
C LYS A 176 -10.94 19.57 20.73
N ALA A 177 -11.40 18.32 20.91
CA ALA A 177 -11.75 17.77 22.21
C ALA A 177 -10.72 16.71 22.62
N PHE A 178 -9.97 17.01 23.68
CA PHE A 178 -9.11 16.10 24.46
C PHE A 178 -7.71 15.71 23.93
N SER A 179 -6.72 15.93 24.80
CA SER A 179 -5.29 15.60 24.63
C SER A 179 -5.05 14.09 24.70
N PHE A 180 -4.94 13.42 23.55
CA PHE A 180 -4.57 11.99 23.48
C PHE A 180 -3.66 11.66 22.29
N SER A 181 -2.56 12.39 22.15
CA SER A 181 -1.67 12.33 20.97
C SER A 181 -1.15 10.92 20.64
N LYS A 182 -0.95 10.02 21.62
CA LYS A 182 -0.55 8.62 21.38
C LYS A 182 -1.67 7.72 20.84
N LEU A 183 -2.91 7.95 21.25
CA LEU A 183 -4.06 7.18 20.77
C LEU A 183 -4.48 7.68 19.39
N VAL A 184 -4.41 8.99 19.13
CA VAL A 184 -4.71 9.57 17.80
C VAL A 184 -3.94 8.88 16.67
N GLY A 185 -2.66 8.55 16.86
CA GLY A 185 -1.89 7.87 15.81
C GLY A 185 -2.33 6.42 15.57
N ARG A 186 -2.77 5.71 16.61
CA ARG A 186 -3.29 4.34 16.51
C ARG A 186 -4.73 4.32 16.02
N THR A 187 -5.55 5.22 16.52
CA THR A 187 -6.91 5.48 16.09
C THR A 187 -6.92 5.90 14.63
N ALA A 188 -6.05 6.80 14.14
CA ALA A 188 -5.99 7.13 12.72
C ALA A 188 -5.71 5.89 11.84
N HIS A 189 -4.80 5.01 12.27
CA HIS A 189 -4.50 3.76 11.55
C HIS A 189 -5.63 2.72 11.63
N ILE A 190 -6.36 2.66 12.75
CA ILE A 190 -7.48 1.73 12.99
C ILE A 190 -8.81 2.26 12.43
N GLU A 191 -9.08 3.55 12.46
CA GLU A 191 -10.28 4.20 11.90
C GLU A 191 -10.37 4.02 10.38
N PHE A 192 -9.22 3.87 9.69
CA PHE A 192 -9.20 3.42 8.31
C PHE A 192 -9.87 2.04 8.12
N ILE A 193 -9.85 1.17 9.14
CA ILE A 193 -10.44 -0.18 9.15
C ILE A 193 -11.89 -0.18 9.66
N GLU A 194 -12.25 0.67 10.62
CA GLU A 194 -13.59 0.70 11.25
C GLU A 194 -14.68 1.40 10.41
N SER A 195 -14.33 1.94 9.25
CA SER A 195 -15.34 2.39 8.28
C SER A 195 -16.21 1.20 7.86
N GLN A 196 -17.49 1.21 8.23
CA GLN A 196 -18.53 0.25 7.79
C GLN A 196 -18.55 0.09 6.25
N LEU A 197 -18.13 1.13 5.52
CA LEU A 197 -17.92 1.10 4.09
C LEU A 197 -16.75 0.20 3.67
N TYR A 198 -15.62 0.20 4.40
CA TYR A 198 -14.43 -0.61 4.12
C TYR A 198 -14.66 -2.10 4.40
N VAL A 199 -15.26 -2.43 5.56
CA VAL A 199 -15.63 -3.83 5.87
C VAL A 199 -16.71 -4.33 4.92
N GLY A 200 -17.72 -3.50 4.61
CA GLY A 200 -18.75 -3.82 3.63
C GLY A 200 -18.16 -4.09 2.24
N LEU A 201 -17.20 -3.28 1.80
CA LEU A 201 -16.49 -3.47 0.53
C LEU A 201 -15.70 -4.79 0.50
N CYS A 202 -14.91 -5.04 1.55
CA CYS A 202 -14.06 -6.22 1.68
C CYS A 202 -14.87 -7.52 1.77
N MET A 203 -15.94 -7.52 2.56
CA MET A 203 -16.82 -8.68 2.73
C MET A 203 -17.69 -8.91 1.50
N TRP A 204 -18.17 -7.86 0.84
CA TRP A 204 -18.92 -8.00 -0.41
C TRP A 204 -18.05 -8.59 -1.54
N GLY A 205 -16.80 -8.16 -1.68
CA GLY A 205 -15.86 -8.73 -2.66
C GLY A 205 -15.51 -10.21 -2.44
N LEU A 206 -15.54 -10.69 -1.19
CA LEU A 206 -15.25 -12.08 -0.83
C LEU A 206 -16.50 -12.99 -0.89
N VAL A 207 -17.63 -12.52 -0.36
CA VAL A 207 -18.86 -13.32 -0.22
C VAL A 207 -19.59 -13.46 -1.55
N HIS A 208 -19.60 -12.43 -2.40
CA HIS A 208 -20.33 -12.46 -3.68
C HIS A 208 -19.71 -13.37 -4.75
N ARG A 209 -18.46 -13.84 -4.54
CA ARG A 209 -17.80 -14.84 -5.40
C ARG A 209 -17.90 -16.27 -4.87
N TYR A 210 -18.01 -16.48 -3.57
CA TYR A 210 -18.11 -17.83 -3.01
C TYR A 210 -19.50 -18.45 -3.22
N THR A 211 -20.56 -17.65 -3.27
CA THR A 211 -21.94 -18.15 -3.41
C THR A 211 -22.45 -18.26 -4.86
N MET A 212 -21.83 -17.54 -5.82
CA MET A 212 -22.29 -17.49 -7.21
C MET A 212 -21.50 -18.39 -8.18
N LEU A 213 -20.44 -19.05 -7.71
CA LEU A 213 -19.58 -19.94 -8.52
C LEU A 213 -19.50 -21.38 -8.01
N ALA A 214 -20.33 -21.76 -7.02
CA ALA A 214 -20.60 -23.17 -6.78
C ALA A 214 -21.51 -23.67 -7.92
N PRO A 215 -21.11 -24.68 -8.72
CA PRO A 215 -22.03 -25.30 -9.66
C PRO A 215 -23.25 -25.83 -8.90
N SER A 216 -24.45 -25.68 -9.45
CA SER A 216 -25.61 -26.40 -8.94
C SER A 216 -25.33 -27.91 -9.02
N PRO A 217 -25.74 -28.74 -8.04
CA PRO A 217 -25.48 -30.19 -8.05
C PRO A 217 -26.18 -30.98 -9.17
N HIS A 218 -26.83 -30.33 -10.14
CA HIS A 218 -27.69 -30.98 -11.12
C HIS A 218 -27.46 -30.42 -12.53
N SER A 219 -26.38 -30.86 -13.18
CA SER A 219 -26.29 -30.86 -14.64
C SER A 219 -25.28 -31.90 -15.11
N TRP A 220 -25.62 -33.18 -14.87
CA TRP A 220 -25.12 -34.30 -15.65
C TRP A 220 -26.32 -34.93 -16.36
N HIS A 221 -26.55 -34.53 -17.61
CA HIS A 221 -27.25 -35.30 -18.63
C HIS A 221 -26.63 -34.95 -19.98
#